data_AF-A0A2D5BNN0-F1
#
_entry.id   AF-A0A2D5BNN0-F1
#
_cell.length_a   1.000
_cell.length_b   1.000
_cell.length_c   1.000
_cell.angle_alpha   90.00
_cell.angle_beta   90.00
_cell.angle_gamma   90.00
#
_symmetry.space_group_name_H-M   'P 1'
#
loop_
_entity.id
_entity.type
_entity.pdbx_description
1 polymer ?
#
loop_
_entity_poly.entity_id
_entity_poly.type
_entity_poly.pdbx_seq_one_letter_code
_entity_poly.pdbx_strand_id
1 'polypeptide(L)'
;MIHDSYLDSEDLEARPGLGELHATAGAAARLAAEAGVRDLVLGHLNPAHEPGRIERLQFEATTTFPRSVIATDMGCIKMSGVPEESMSGDLVDETDGVAEPAETDGVDALLP
;
A
#
# COMPACT_ATOMS: atom_id res chain seq x y z
N MET A 1 -10.62 0.15 2.69
CA MET A 1 -10.61 -0.86 3.77
C MET A 1 -9.66 -1.96 3.38
N ILE A 2 -8.84 -2.43 4.31
CA ILE A 2 -8.03 -3.64 4.14
C ILE A 2 -8.62 -4.65 5.12
N HIS A 3 -8.93 -5.86 4.68
CA HIS A 3 -9.58 -6.88 5.50
C HIS A 3 -8.99 -8.26 5.23
N ASP A 4 -9.03 -9.14 6.24
CA ASP A 4 -8.65 -10.53 6.05
C ASP A 4 -9.66 -11.26 5.14
N SER A 5 -9.17 -12.21 4.36
CA SER A 5 -9.96 -13.04 3.45
C SER A 5 -9.30 -14.40 3.30
N TYR A 6 -9.16 -15.09 4.43
CA TYR A 6 -8.44 -16.35 4.53
C TYR A 6 -9.28 -17.53 4.01
N LEU A 7 -10.61 -17.44 4.14
CA LEU A 7 -11.53 -18.52 3.83
C LEU A 7 -12.23 -18.28 2.50
N ASP A 8 -12.41 -19.34 1.72
CA ASP A 8 -13.50 -19.39 0.74
C ASP A 8 -14.70 -20.17 1.32
N SER A 9 -15.76 -20.31 0.53
CA SER A 9 -16.94 -21.06 0.92
C SER A 9 -16.67 -22.54 1.24
N GLU A 10 -15.73 -23.18 0.53
CA GLU A 10 -15.39 -24.59 0.76
C GLU A 10 -14.66 -24.77 2.10
N ASP A 11 -13.80 -23.84 2.50
CA ASP A 11 -13.11 -23.90 3.79
C ASP A 11 -14.09 -23.78 4.97
N LEU A 12 -15.08 -22.90 4.84
CA LEU A 12 -16.08 -22.68 5.89
C LEU A 12 -16.96 -23.93 6.10
N GLU A 13 -17.33 -24.61 5.01
CA GLU A 13 -18.05 -25.89 5.06
C GLU A 13 -17.19 -27.00 5.68
N ALA A 14 -15.92 -27.10 5.30
CA ALA A 14 -15.02 -28.13 5.79
C ALA A 14 -14.60 -27.92 7.25
N ARG A 15 -14.58 -26.66 7.72
CA ARG A 15 -14.03 -26.27 9.04
C ARG A 15 -14.89 -25.15 9.65
N PRO A 16 -16.09 -25.44 10.14
CA PRO A 16 -17.04 -24.41 10.60
C PRO A 16 -16.49 -23.51 11.72
N GLY A 17 -15.60 -24.02 12.58
CA GLY A 17 -14.98 -23.22 13.65
C GLY A 17 -13.95 -22.19 13.16
N LEU A 18 -13.46 -22.29 11.91
CA LEU A 18 -12.51 -21.31 11.37
C LEU A 18 -13.19 -19.96 11.08
N GLY A 19 -14.49 -19.94 10.83
CA GLY A 19 -15.26 -18.71 10.60
C GLY A 19 -15.36 -17.77 11.81
N GLU A 20 -14.98 -18.25 13.01
CA GLU A 20 -14.89 -17.41 14.21
C GLU A 20 -13.56 -16.64 14.29
N LEU A 21 -12.53 -17.12 13.59
CA LEU A 21 -11.16 -16.58 13.63
C LEU A 21 -10.77 -15.85 12.34
N HIS A 22 -11.44 -16.16 11.24
CA HIS A 22 -11.11 -15.65 9.92
C HIS A 22 -12.36 -15.34 9.11
N ALA A 23 -12.26 -14.36 8.21
CA ALA A 23 -13.33 -13.97 7.32
C ALA A 23 -13.25 -14.64 5.93
N THR A 24 -14.43 -14.78 5.31
CA THR A 24 -14.52 -15.05 3.86
C THR A 24 -14.44 -13.75 3.06
N ALA A 25 -14.05 -13.86 1.80
CA ALA A 25 -14.03 -12.72 0.88
C ALA A 25 -15.43 -12.07 0.73
N GLY A 26 -16.49 -12.88 0.67
CA GLY A 26 -17.87 -12.38 0.62
C GLY A 26 -18.30 -11.65 1.90
N ALA A 27 -17.88 -12.11 3.07
CA ALA A 27 -18.15 -11.42 4.33
C ALA A 27 -17.45 -10.06 4.39
N ALA A 28 -16.17 -10.01 4.00
CA ALA A 28 -15.41 -8.77 3.90
C ALA A 28 -16.06 -7.78 2.92
N ALA A 29 -16.52 -8.26 1.76
CA ALA A 29 -17.19 -7.44 0.75
C ALA A 29 -18.51 -6.83 1.23
N ARG A 30 -19.33 -7.60 1.96
CA ARG A 30 -20.57 -7.09 2.57
C ARG A 30 -20.27 -6.00 3.59
N LEU A 31 -19.31 -6.23 4.48
CA LEU A 31 -18.91 -5.23 5.48
C LEU A 31 -18.39 -3.95 4.83
N ALA A 32 -17.60 -4.06 3.76
CA ALA A 32 -17.12 -2.89 3.01
C ALA A 32 -18.28 -2.10 2.39
N ALA A 33 -19.25 -2.78 1.79
CA ALA A 33 -20.44 -2.14 1.23
C ALA A 33 -21.27 -1.43 2.31
N GLU A 34 -21.51 -2.08 3.45
CA GLU A 34 -22.24 -1.52 4.59
C GLU A 34 -21.52 -0.32 5.21
N ALA A 35 -20.18 -0.38 5.30
CA ALA A 35 -19.36 0.71 5.80
C ALA A 35 -19.25 1.91 4.84
N GLY A 36 -19.73 1.78 3.60
CA GLY A 36 -19.66 2.85 2.60
C GLY A 36 -18.24 3.25 2.21
N VAL A 37 -17.27 2.34 2.35
CA VAL A 37 -15.90 2.60 1.90
C VAL A 37 -15.83 2.60 0.38
N ARG A 38 -14.80 3.23 -0.19
CA ARG A 38 -14.64 3.29 -1.65
C ARG A 38 -13.93 2.08 -2.23
N ASP A 39 -13.02 1.49 -1.45
CA ASP A 39 -12.10 0.43 -1.88
C ASP A 39 -12.02 -0.66 -0.83
N LEU A 40 -11.95 -1.91 -1.30
CA LEU A 40 -11.67 -3.07 -0.48
C LEU A 40 -10.40 -3.77 -1.00
N VAL A 41 -9.45 -3.98 -0.10
CA VAL A 41 -8.26 -4.78 -0.34
C VAL A 41 -8.36 -6.04 0.51
N LEU A 42 -8.39 -7.19 -0.14
CA LEU A 42 -8.42 -8.51 0.50
C LEU A 42 -6.98 -8.93 0.78
N GLY A 43 -6.64 -9.11 2.05
CA GLY A 43 -5.30 -9.50 2.50
C GLY A 43 -5.36 -10.71 3.44
N HIS A 44 -4.19 -11.06 4.01
CA HIS A 44 -4.05 -12.22 4.90
C HIS A 44 -4.67 -13.50 4.29
N LEU A 45 -4.24 -13.78 3.05
CA LEU A 45 -4.73 -14.91 2.27
C LEU A 45 -4.20 -16.23 2.83
N ASN A 46 -4.95 -17.31 2.66
CA ASN A 46 -4.50 -18.63 3.08
C ASN A 46 -3.35 -19.12 2.18
N PRO A 47 -2.14 -19.37 2.73
CA PRO A 47 -0.99 -19.74 1.92
C PRO A 47 -1.12 -21.12 1.26
N ALA A 48 -2.07 -21.95 1.69
CA ALA A 48 -2.37 -23.24 1.06
C ALA A 48 -3.35 -23.12 -0.12
N HIS A 49 -3.85 -21.92 -0.43
CA HIS A 49 -4.72 -21.71 -1.59
C HIS A 49 -3.90 -21.62 -2.87
N GLU A 50 -4.18 -22.54 -3.78
CA GLU A 50 -3.69 -22.46 -5.17
C GLU A 50 -4.26 -21.21 -5.88
N PRO A 51 -3.62 -20.72 -6.96
CA PRO A 51 -4.03 -19.50 -7.66
C PRO A 51 -5.53 -19.47 -8.04
N GLY A 52 -6.10 -20.60 -8.47
CA GLY A 52 -7.52 -20.69 -8.80
C GLY A 52 -8.47 -20.51 -7.60
N ARG A 53 -8.01 -20.73 -6.36
CA ARG A 53 -8.77 -20.37 -5.15
C ARG A 53 -8.69 -18.88 -4.87
N ILE A 54 -7.51 -18.27 -5.05
CA ILE A 54 -7.35 -16.82 -4.92
C ILE A 54 -8.23 -16.06 -5.92
N GLU A 55 -8.30 -16.52 -7.16
CA GLU A 55 -9.21 -15.96 -8.17
C GLU A 55 -10.69 -16.07 -7.76
N ARG A 56 -11.08 -17.18 -7.13
CA ARG A 56 -12.44 -17.35 -6.59
C ARG A 56 -12.76 -16.37 -5.47
N LEU A 57 -11.82 -16.11 -4.54
CA LEU A 57 -11.99 -15.10 -3.50
C LEU A 57 -12.24 -13.71 -4.12
N GLN A 58 -11.43 -13.34 -5.11
CA GLN A 58 -11.58 -12.08 -5.83
C GLN A 58 -12.94 -12.00 -6.55
N PHE A 59 -13.37 -13.07 -7.20
CA PHE A 59 -14.66 -13.15 -7.89
C PHE A 59 -15.84 -13.01 -6.91
N GLU A 60 -15.78 -13.71 -5.77
CA GLU A 60 -16.81 -13.64 -4.72
C GLU A 60 -16.97 -12.22 -4.19
N ALA A 61 -15.85 -11.57 -3.83
CA ALA A 61 -15.87 -10.21 -3.32
C ALA A 61 -16.36 -9.21 -4.37
N THR A 62 -15.88 -9.30 -5.61
CA THR A 62 -16.27 -8.36 -6.69
C THR A 62 -17.72 -8.47 -7.11
N THR A 63 -18.35 -9.64 -6.94
CA THR A 63 -19.79 -9.81 -7.16
C THR A 63 -20.63 -8.97 -6.19
N THR A 64 -20.13 -8.76 -4.96
CA THR A 64 -20.84 -7.98 -3.93
C THR A 64 -20.35 -6.53 -3.87
N PHE A 65 -19.04 -6.32 -3.96
CA PHE A 65 -18.38 -5.03 -3.90
C PHE A 65 -17.37 -4.90 -5.06
N PRO A 66 -17.76 -4.30 -6.20
CA PRO A 66 -16.95 -4.31 -7.43
C PRO A 66 -15.56 -3.68 -7.29
N ARG A 67 -15.34 -2.80 -6.32
CA ARG A 67 -14.04 -2.18 -6.02
C ARG A 67 -13.21 -2.99 -5.02
N SER A 68 -13.19 -4.31 -5.19
CA SER A 68 -12.37 -5.24 -4.42
C SER A 68 -11.10 -5.58 -5.19
N VAL A 69 -9.96 -5.75 -4.51
CA VAL A 69 -8.69 -6.21 -5.09
C VAL A 69 -7.95 -7.14 -4.14
N ILE A 70 -7.20 -8.10 -4.69
CA ILE A 70 -6.28 -8.96 -3.92
C ILE A 70 -5.00 -8.19 -3.60
N ALA A 71 -4.58 -8.19 -2.34
CA ALA A 71 -3.25 -7.74 -1.95
C ALA A 71 -2.19 -8.75 -2.44
N THR A 72 -1.12 -8.23 -3.01
CA THR A 72 0.07 -9.01 -3.35
C THR A 72 1.26 -8.53 -2.52
N ASP A 73 2.20 -9.44 -2.27
CA ASP A 73 3.42 -9.09 -1.56
C ASP A 73 4.16 -7.98 -2.30
N MET A 74 4.51 -6.92 -1.55
CA MET A 74 5.13 -5.71 -2.08
C MET A 74 4.31 -5.00 -3.18
N GLY A 75 3.03 -5.32 -3.33
CA GLY A 75 2.12 -4.72 -4.30
C GLY A 75 1.73 -3.30 -3.92
N CYS A 76 1.72 -2.41 -4.91
CA CYS A 76 1.20 -1.05 -4.76
C CYS A 76 -0.20 -0.97 -5.40
N ILE A 77 -1.19 -0.51 -4.63
CA ILE A 77 -2.58 -0.41 -5.08
C ILE A 77 -2.98 1.06 -5.13
N LYS A 78 -3.46 1.53 -6.29
CA LYS A 78 -4.02 2.88 -6.41
C LYS A 78 -5.41 2.93 -5.79
N MET A 79 -5.54 3.68 -4.70
CA MET A 79 -6.82 3.87 -3.99
C MET A 79 -7.63 5.01 -4.62
N SER A 80 -8.95 4.91 -4.60
CA SER A 80 -9.82 5.91 -5.22
C SER A 80 -10.05 7.11 -4.31
N GLY A 81 -9.94 8.28 -4.92
CA GLY A 81 -10.16 9.56 -4.24
C GLY A 81 -9.12 9.92 -3.18
N VAL A 82 -7.94 9.31 -3.26
CA VAL A 82 -6.71 9.92 -2.76
C VAL A 82 -6.29 10.97 -3.79
N PRO A 83 -6.25 12.27 -3.45
CA PRO A 83 -5.73 13.28 -4.37
C PRO A 83 -4.28 12.93 -4.72
N GLU A 84 -3.91 13.06 -6.00
CA GLU A 84 -2.50 12.92 -6.37
C GLU A 84 -1.75 14.06 -5.70
N GLU A 85 -0.92 13.73 -4.70
CA GLU A 85 -0.03 14.71 -4.10
C GLU A 85 0.85 15.24 -5.21
N SER A 86 0.59 16.48 -5.59
CA SER A 86 1.47 17.26 -6.44
C SER A 86 2.71 17.53 -5.60
N MET A 87 3.72 16.68 -5.73
CA MET A 87 5.06 16.97 -5.21
C MET A 87 5.59 18.16 -6.00
N SER A 88 5.12 19.37 -5.68
CA SER A 88 5.76 20.61 -6.10
C SER A 88 7.08 20.67 -5.35
N GLY A 89 8.13 20.13 -5.99
CA GLY A 89 9.49 20.27 -5.52
C GLY A 89 9.89 21.73 -5.63
N ASP A 90 9.64 22.50 -4.57
CA ASP A 90 10.44 23.67 -4.27
C ASP A 90 11.82 23.15 -3.85
N LEU A 91 12.65 22.88 -4.86
CA LEU A 91 14.08 22.78 -4.68
C LEU A 91 14.54 24.13 -4.12
N VAL A 92 14.86 24.15 -2.83
CA VAL A 92 15.59 25.27 -2.23
C VAL A 92 16.94 25.36 -2.95
N ASP A 93 17.10 26.42 -3.74
CA ASP A 93 18.35 26.83 -4.34
C ASP A 93 19.28 27.31 -3.21
N GLU A 94 20.12 26.40 -2.70
CA GLU A 94 21.21 26.76 -1.79
C GLU A 94 22.36 27.37 -2.60
N THR A 95 22.18 28.60 -3.08
CA THR A 95 23.29 29.45 -3.53
C THR A 95 23.53 30.56 -2.51
N ASP A 96 23.97 30.20 -1.30
CA ASP A 96 24.51 31.18 -0.35
C ASP A 96 26.04 31.27 -0.49
N GLY A 97 26.51 32.50 -0.64
CA GLY A 97 27.75 32.87 -1.30
C GLY A 97 29.03 32.44 -0.59
N VAL A 98 29.96 31.86 -1.35
CA VAL A 98 31.39 31.86 -1.01
C VAL A 98 31.97 33.18 -1.50
N ALA A 99 32.12 34.14 -0.61
CA ALA A 99 32.93 35.33 -0.86
C ALA A 99 34.40 34.92 -0.90
N GLU A 100 35.07 35.15 -2.03
CA GLU A 100 36.51 34.98 -2.16
C GLU A 100 37.26 35.97 -1.26
N PRO A 101 38.27 35.55 -0.47
CA PRO A 101 39.10 36.50 0.23
C PRO A 101 40.10 37.12 -0.74
N ALA A 102 40.16 38.45 -0.69
CA ALA A 102 41.00 39.33 -1.47
C ALA A 102 42.50 39.03 -1.33
N GLU A 103 43.21 39.20 -2.45
CA GLU A 103 44.66 39.24 -2.51
C GLU A 103 45.23 40.31 -1.58
N THR A 104 46.27 39.96 -0.81
CA THR A 104 47.20 40.95 -0.27
C THR A 104 48.63 40.52 -0.57
N ASP A 105 49.27 41.34 -1.37
CA ASP A 105 50.69 41.42 -1.69
C ASP A 105 51.49 41.79 -0.41
N GLY A 106 52.66 41.20 -0.17
CA GLY A 106 53.49 41.64 0.95
C GLY A 106 54.63 40.74 1.43
N VAL A 107 55.70 40.64 0.63
CA VAL A 107 57.14 40.64 0.97
C VAL A 107 57.68 40.05 2.30
N ASP A 108 58.70 39.19 2.10
CA ASP A 108 59.95 39.01 2.86
C ASP A 108 59.90 38.46 4.30
N ALA A 109 60.51 37.28 4.51
CA ALA A 109 61.80 37.18 5.22
C ALA A 109 62.09 35.75 5.76
N LEU A 110 63.27 35.26 5.37
CA LEU A 110 64.22 34.47 6.17
C LEU A 110 63.93 33.00 6.54
N LEU A 111 64.56 32.12 5.73
CA LEU A 111 65.41 30.97 6.10
C LEU A 111 65.98 31.01 7.54
N PRO A 112 66.21 29.85 8.20
CA PRO A 112 67.07 28.77 7.69
C PRO A 112 66.45 27.37 7.60
#